data_AF-A0A356QNW3-F1
#
_entry.id   AF-A0A356QNW3-F1
#
_cell.length_a   1.000
_cell.length_b   1.000
_cell.length_c   1.000
_cell.angle_alpha   90.00
_cell.angle_beta   90.00
_cell.angle_gamma   90.00
#
_symmetry.space_group_name_H-M   'P 1'
#
loop_
_entity.id
_entity.type
_entity.pdbx_description
1 polymer ?
#
loop_
_entity_poly.entity_id
_entity_poly.type
_entity_poly.pdbx_seq_one_letter_code
_entity_poly.pdbx_strand_id
1 'polypeptide(L)'
;PLDGQKPANATTDANGAFELTSFNAGDGATPGSFGVAIQKFPAIEIETIPGGTPYDESMNTDEGPSPDSEKDPVNELPEKYSNHEKSGLSATVVTDGENVFTFELKSK
;
A
#
# COMPACT_ATOMS: atom_id res chain seq x y z
N PRO A 1 -9.17 -1.57 11.62
CA PRO A 1 -10.58 -1.91 11.95
C PRO A 1 -10.77 -1.73 13.45
N LEU A 2 -11.85 -1.09 13.90
CA LEU A 2 -11.97 -0.70 15.31
C LEU A 2 -12.57 -1.80 16.20
N ASP A 3 -13.28 -2.80 15.64
CA ASP A 3 -13.97 -3.86 16.40
C ASP A 3 -13.83 -5.26 15.76
N GLY A 4 -12.63 -5.82 15.68
CA GLY A 4 -12.41 -7.21 15.22
C GLY A 4 -12.74 -7.51 13.75
N GLN A 5 -13.17 -6.49 12.99
CA GLN A 5 -13.39 -6.56 11.55
C GLN A 5 -12.08 -6.81 10.81
N LYS A 6 -12.15 -7.40 9.61
CA LYS A 6 -10.95 -7.54 8.77
C LYS A 6 -10.60 -6.18 8.15
N PRO A 7 -9.30 -5.86 8.01
CA PRO A 7 -8.91 -4.68 7.26
C PRO A 7 -9.28 -4.88 5.78
N ALA A 8 -9.58 -3.77 5.11
CA ALA A 8 -9.68 -3.72 3.66
C ALA A 8 -8.51 -2.91 3.11
N ASN A 9 -8.01 -3.27 1.93
CA ASN A 9 -6.89 -2.59 1.29
C ASN A 9 -7.11 -2.43 -0.21
N ALA A 10 -6.42 -1.44 -0.77
CA ALA A 10 -6.40 -1.15 -2.20
C ALA A 10 -5.08 -0.46 -2.57
N THR A 11 -4.76 -0.46 -3.86
CA THR A 11 -3.73 0.42 -4.43
C THR A 11 -4.43 1.41 -5.34
N THR A 12 -4.09 2.70 -5.21
CA THR A 12 -4.65 3.73 -6.09
C THR A 12 -4.05 3.64 -7.50
N ASP A 13 -4.84 3.96 -8.51
CA ASP A 13 -4.35 4.20 -9.85
C ASP A 13 -3.68 5.58 -9.98
N ALA A 14 -3.24 5.94 -11.20
CA ALA A 14 -2.62 7.23 -11.49
C ALA A 14 -3.55 8.44 -11.26
N ASN A 15 -4.86 8.24 -11.19
CA ASN A 15 -5.86 9.27 -10.91
C ASN A 15 -6.23 9.32 -9.42
N GLY A 16 -5.64 8.47 -8.57
CA GLY A 16 -5.99 8.35 -7.17
C GLY A 16 -7.26 7.54 -6.90
N ALA A 17 -7.84 6.89 -7.92
CA ALA A 17 -9.00 6.03 -7.76
C ALA A 17 -8.58 4.68 -7.17
N PHE A 18 -9.39 4.12 -6.28
CA PHE A 18 -9.11 2.85 -5.62
C PHE A 18 -10.40 2.07 -5.39
N GLU A 19 -10.29 0.74 -5.39
CA GLU A 19 -11.38 -0.16 -5.04
C GLU A 19 -10.90 -1.07 -3.91
N LEU A 20 -11.56 -0.98 -2.76
CA LEU A 20 -11.20 -1.76 -1.58
C LEU A 20 -11.57 -3.23 -1.75
N THR A 21 -10.79 -4.08 -1.10
CA THR A 21 -11.03 -5.52 -1.04
C THR A 21 -10.71 -6.00 0.37
N SER A 22 -11.52 -6.91 0.90
CA SER A 22 -11.37 -7.56 2.20
C SER A 22 -11.05 -9.05 2.09
N PHE A 23 -11.83 -9.82 1.30
CA PHE A 23 -11.68 -11.27 1.19
C PHE A 23 -11.42 -11.74 -0.23
N ASN A 24 -12.16 -11.18 -1.20
CA ASN A 24 -12.06 -11.50 -2.62
C ASN A 24 -11.91 -10.20 -3.43
N ALA A 25 -11.16 -10.25 -4.52
CA ALA A 25 -10.99 -9.08 -5.39
C ALA A 25 -12.34 -8.40 -5.73
N GLY A 26 -12.47 -7.11 -5.40
CA GLY A 26 -13.65 -6.29 -5.67
C GLY A 26 -14.82 -6.46 -4.68
N ASP A 27 -14.64 -7.18 -3.56
CA ASP A 27 -15.72 -7.38 -2.59
C ASP A 27 -15.95 -6.19 -1.62
N GLY A 28 -15.12 -5.16 -1.71
CA GLY A 28 -15.23 -3.98 -0.88
C GLY A 28 -14.76 -4.17 0.57
N ALA A 29 -15.24 -3.28 1.42
CA ALA A 29 -15.03 -3.32 2.87
C ALA A 29 -16.29 -3.82 3.58
N THR A 30 -16.14 -4.55 4.68
CA THR A 30 -17.30 -4.93 5.50
C THR A 30 -17.95 -3.71 6.15
N PRO A 31 -19.27 -3.70 6.39
CA PRO A 31 -19.94 -2.61 7.10
C PRO A 31 -19.34 -2.36 8.49
N GLY A 32 -19.10 -1.10 8.81
CA GLY A 32 -18.50 -0.69 10.08
C GLY A 32 -17.60 0.55 9.97
N SER A 33 -17.00 0.94 11.09
CA SER A 33 -16.10 2.09 11.19
C SER A 33 -14.63 1.69 11.13
N PHE A 34 -13.87 2.41 10.31
CA PHE A 34 -12.46 2.16 10.05
C PHE A 34 -11.64 3.44 10.23
N GLY A 35 -10.51 3.32 10.91
CA GLY A 35 -9.40 4.27 10.72
C GLY A 35 -8.70 3.97 9.39
N VAL A 36 -8.25 5.01 8.71
CA VAL A 36 -7.65 4.91 7.36
C VAL A 36 -6.18 5.28 7.42
N ALA A 37 -5.33 4.44 6.81
CA ALA A 37 -3.92 4.71 6.61
C ALA A 37 -3.61 4.72 5.11
N ILE A 38 -2.79 5.67 4.67
CA ILE A 38 -2.39 5.85 3.27
C ILE A 38 -0.88 6.08 3.22
N GLN A 39 -0.22 5.37 2.32
CA GLN A 39 1.22 5.45 2.07
C GLN A 39 1.44 5.63 0.58
N LYS A 40 2.45 6.42 0.21
CA LYS A 40 2.82 6.64 -1.19
C LYS A 40 4.32 6.41 -1.34
N PHE A 41 4.68 5.44 -2.14
CA PHE A 41 6.06 5.12 -2.47
C PHE A 41 6.31 5.45 -3.94
N PRO A 42 7.48 6.00 -4.30
CA PRO A 42 7.85 6.16 -5.69
C PRO A 42 7.94 4.78 -6.36
N ALA A 43 7.64 4.72 -7.65
CA ALA A 43 7.90 3.52 -8.43
C ALA A 43 9.42 3.26 -8.44
N ILE A 44 9.84 2.07 -8.04
CA ILE A 44 11.23 1.63 -8.22
C ILE A 44 11.33 1.16 -9.66
N GLU A 45 12.06 1.90 -10.48
CA GLU A 45 12.48 1.40 -11.80
C GLU A 45 13.57 0.37 -11.56
N ILE A 46 13.19 -0.90 -11.57
CA ILE A 46 14.17 -1.99 -11.61
C ILE A 46 14.67 -2.03 -13.06
N GLU A 47 15.93 -1.65 -13.30
CA GLU A 47 16.56 -1.88 -14.60
C GLU A 47 16.59 -3.38 -14.85
N THR A 48 15.65 -3.89 -15.64
CA THR A 48 15.68 -5.27 -16.09
C THR A 48 16.84 -5.38 -17.09
N ILE A 49 17.98 -5.89 -16.63
CA ILE A 49 19.13 -6.16 -17.49
C ILE A 49 18.67 -7.19 -18.54
N PRO A 50 18.56 -6.85 -19.83
CA PRO A 50 18.11 -7.79 -20.84
C PRO A 50 19.23 -8.80 -21.06
N GLY A 51 19.06 -10.01 -20.54
CA GLY A 51 20.05 -11.08 -20.66
C GLY A 51 20.58 -11.57 -19.32
N GLY A 52 19.68 -11.93 -18.41
CA GLY A 52 20.06 -12.66 -17.20
C GLY A 52 20.96 -13.84 -17.56
N THR A 53 22.13 -13.92 -16.94
CA THR A 53 23.01 -15.08 -17.06
C THR A 53 22.28 -16.30 -16.51
N PRO A 54 22.30 -17.46 -17.21
CA PRO A 54 21.82 -18.70 -16.62
C PRO A 54 22.46 -18.91 -15.25
N TYR A 55 21.65 -19.29 -14.27
CA TYR A 55 22.14 -19.55 -12.92
C TYR A 55 23.28 -20.58 -12.97
N ASP A 56 24.43 -20.21 -12.41
CA ASP A 56 25.58 -21.07 -12.20
C ASP A 56 25.81 -21.20 -10.68
N GLU A 57 26.19 -22.38 -10.20
CA GLU A 57 26.43 -22.61 -8.76
C GLU A 57 27.56 -21.73 -8.21
N SER A 58 28.49 -21.27 -9.05
CA SER A 58 29.50 -20.27 -8.72
C SER A 58 28.97 -18.84 -8.51
N MET A 59 27.71 -18.58 -8.91
CA MET A 59 27.01 -17.32 -8.66
C MET A 59 26.29 -17.31 -7.30
N ASN A 60 26.29 -18.42 -6.55
CA ASN A 60 25.90 -18.38 -5.15
C ASN A 60 27.00 -17.66 -4.35
N THR A 61 26.84 -16.37 -4.20
CA THR A 61 27.47 -15.65 -3.10
C THR A 61 26.61 -15.91 -1.86
N ASP A 62 27.15 -16.63 -0.86
CA ASP A 62 26.55 -16.72 0.49
C ASP A 62 26.48 -15.33 1.17
N GLU A 63 27.09 -14.32 0.54
CA GLU A 63 26.92 -12.92 0.89
C GLU A 63 25.50 -12.48 0.55
N GLY A 64 24.75 -12.13 1.60
CA GLY A 64 23.46 -11.46 1.48
C GLY A 64 23.56 -10.15 0.68
N PRO A 65 22.44 -9.60 0.21
CA PRO A 65 22.42 -8.36 -0.55
C PRO A 65 23.22 -7.27 0.17
N SER A 66 24.13 -6.62 -0.55
CA SER A 66 24.89 -5.49 0.01
C SER A 66 23.90 -4.41 0.50
N PRO A 67 24.05 -3.89 1.73
CA PRO A 67 23.12 -2.90 2.30
C PRO A 67 23.07 -1.58 1.51
N ASP A 68 24.01 -1.37 0.57
CA ASP A 68 24.08 -0.19 -0.28
C ASP A 68 23.39 -0.37 -1.65
N SER A 69 22.81 -1.53 -1.97
CA SER A 69 22.39 -1.83 -3.34
C SER A 69 21.17 -1.06 -3.82
N GLU A 70 20.18 -0.74 -2.98
CA GLU A 70 19.03 0.08 -3.40
C GLU A 70 18.55 0.86 -2.18
N LYS A 71 18.48 2.19 -2.24
CA LYS A 71 17.82 2.96 -1.17
C LYS A 71 16.36 2.49 -1.12
N ASP A 72 15.94 1.95 0.02
CA ASP A 72 14.55 1.60 0.24
C ASP A 72 13.63 2.77 -0.17
N PRO A 73 12.52 2.50 -0.87
CA PRO A 73 11.62 3.54 -1.33
C PRO A 73 11.10 4.34 -0.12
N VAL A 74 11.32 5.65 -0.16
CA VAL A 74 10.92 6.56 0.93
C VAL A 74 9.46 6.97 0.75
N ASN A 75 8.65 6.86 1.81
CA ASN A 75 7.27 7.33 1.77
C ASN A 75 7.21 8.86 1.59
N GLU A 76 6.52 9.29 0.54
CA GLU A 76 6.33 10.69 0.14
C GLU A 76 5.27 11.43 0.98
N LEU A 77 4.44 10.69 1.73
CA LEU A 77 3.42 11.26 2.61
C LEU A 77 3.95 11.46 4.04
N PRO A 78 3.48 12.50 4.76
CA PRO A 78 3.76 12.65 6.19
C PRO A 78 3.47 11.39 6.99
N GLU A 79 4.35 11.04 7.93
CA GLU A 79 4.30 9.77 8.69
C GLU A 79 2.97 9.52 9.39
N LYS A 80 2.25 10.59 9.78
CA LYS A 80 0.93 10.49 10.41
C LYS A 80 -0.06 9.69 9.54
N TYR A 81 0.01 9.80 8.21
CA TYR A 81 -0.92 9.11 7.32
C TYR A 81 -0.66 7.62 7.23
N SER A 82 0.55 7.14 7.59
CA SER A 82 0.87 5.70 7.63
C SER A 82 0.30 4.98 8.85
N ASN A 83 -0.29 5.71 9.81
CA ASN A 83 -0.85 5.13 11.01
C ASN A 83 -2.34 5.49 11.10
N HIS A 84 -3.19 4.48 11.02
CA HIS A 84 -4.65 4.67 11.03
C HIS A 84 -5.21 5.31 12.31
N GLU A 85 -4.48 5.28 13.43
CA GLU A 85 -4.84 5.95 14.68
C GLU A 85 -4.40 7.43 14.70
N LYS A 86 -3.31 7.76 13.98
CA LYS A 86 -2.71 9.10 13.96
C LYS A 86 -3.02 9.91 12.70
N SER A 87 -3.55 9.26 11.66
CA SER A 87 -3.83 9.89 10.37
C SER A 87 -4.89 10.97 10.46
N GLY A 88 -5.82 10.83 11.43
CA GLY A 88 -7.03 11.64 11.52
C GLY A 88 -8.03 11.33 10.40
N LEU A 89 -7.84 10.24 9.65
CA LEU A 89 -8.70 9.80 8.57
C LEU A 89 -9.59 8.66 9.04
N SER A 90 -10.87 8.73 8.72
CA SER A 90 -11.84 7.67 9.03
C SER A 90 -12.85 7.51 7.91
N ALA A 91 -13.41 6.30 7.82
CA ALA A 91 -14.53 5.98 6.94
C ALA A 91 -15.53 5.08 7.67
N THR A 92 -16.81 5.27 7.38
CA THR A 92 -17.89 4.42 7.88
C THR A 92 -18.58 3.79 6.68
N VAL A 93 -18.47 2.47 6.59
CA VAL A 93 -19.10 1.66 5.54
C VAL A 93 -20.49 1.28 6.01
N VAL A 94 -21.50 1.62 5.23
CA VAL A 94 -22.91 1.31 5.52
C VAL A 94 -23.40 0.14 4.65
N THR A 95 -24.40 -0.59 5.13
CA THR A 95 -25.06 -1.67 4.38
C THR A 95 -25.90 -1.17 3.22
N ASP A 96 -26.45 0.04 3.36
CA ASP A 96 -27.41 0.62 2.45
C ASP A 96 -26.95 2.00 2.00
N GLY A 97 -26.89 2.21 0.69
CA GLY A 97 -26.44 3.45 0.08
C GLY A 97 -25.07 3.35 -0.58
N GLU A 98 -24.56 4.49 -1.03
CA GLU A 98 -23.29 4.59 -1.74
C GLU A 98 -22.12 4.77 -0.76
N ASN A 99 -21.10 3.93 -0.89
CA ASN A 99 -19.87 3.97 -0.09
C ASN A 99 -18.72 4.50 -0.97
N VAL A 100 -18.71 5.81 -1.24
CA VAL A 100 -17.62 6.50 -1.96
C VAL A 100 -16.91 7.44 -0.99
N PHE A 101 -15.60 7.25 -0.83
CA PHE A 101 -14.77 8.01 0.11
C PHE A 101 -13.64 8.72 -0.63
N THR A 102 -13.44 9.99 -0.32
CA THR A 102 -12.34 10.80 -0.86
C THR A 102 -11.50 11.34 0.29
N PHE A 103 -10.18 11.17 0.20
CA PHE A 103 -9.23 11.63 1.22
C PHE A 103 -8.26 12.64 0.62
N GLU A 104 -8.35 13.87 1.07
CA GLU A 104 -7.42 14.94 0.68
C GLU A 104 -6.14 14.85 1.52
N LEU A 105 -5.01 14.65 0.85
CA LEU A 105 -3.70 14.46 1.49
C LEU A 105 -2.77 15.61 1.17
N LYS A 106 -1.91 15.93 2.14
CA LYS A 106 -0.80 16.86 1.94
C LYS A 106 0.48 16.06 1.77
N SER A 107 1.29 16.41 0.76
CA SER A 107 2.66 15.89 0.63
C SER A 107 3.53 16.37 1.80
N LYS A 108 4.69 15.72 1.97
CA LYS A 108 5.77 16.30 2.77
C LYS A 108 6.26 17.62 2.17
#